data_AF-A0A818DFF4-F1
#
_entry.id   AF-A0A818DFF4-F1
#
_cell.length_a   1.000
_cell.length_b   1.000
_cell.length_c   1.000
_cell.angle_alpha   90.00
_cell.angle_beta   90.00
_cell.angle_gamma   90.00
#
_symmetry.space_group_name_H-M   'P 1'
#
loop_
_entity.id
_entity.type
_entity.pdbx_description
1 polymer ?
#
loop_
_entity_poly.entity_id
_entity_poly.type
_entity_poly.pdbx_seq_one_letter_code
_entity_poly.pdbx_strand_id
1 'polypeptide(L)'
;NLRSICLNLYRVSFNELKLFLSKISFQLKKLRIKKFNDENFLNAEQWEELIINSMPCLCVFDLQYTGLIDDNLRQNFIERFCSKFWIERNWLFDYYYYKDENSYYLNFFSIVPY
;
A
#
# COMPACT_ATOMS: atom_id res chain seq x y z
N ASN A 1 -14.43 4.67 -18.56
CA ASN A 1 -13.21 3.82 -18.44
C ASN A 1 -12.18 4.48 -17.55
N LEU A 2 -12.21 4.12 -16.26
CA LEU A 2 -11.28 4.64 -15.26
C LEU A 2 -9.98 3.83 -15.32
N ARG A 3 -8.89 4.45 -15.75
CA ARG A 3 -7.57 3.78 -15.92
C ARG A 3 -6.54 4.17 -14.87
N SER A 4 -6.78 5.25 -14.14
CA SER A 4 -5.88 5.75 -13.11
C SER A 4 -6.70 6.31 -11.96
N ILE A 5 -6.31 5.96 -10.74
CA ILE A 5 -6.90 6.47 -9.50
C ILE A 5 -5.76 6.96 -8.60
N CYS A 6 -5.96 8.12 -8.00
CA CYS A 6 -5.10 8.65 -6.94
C CYS A 6 -5.99 9.00 -5.75
N LEU A 7 -5.73 8.40 -4.59
CA LEU A 7 -6.51 8.59 -3.37
C LEU A 7 -5.62 9.10 -2.25
N ASN A 8 -6.09 10.13 -1.55
CA ASN A 8 -5.51 10.56 -0.27
C ASN A 8 -6.52 10.20 0.83
N LEU A 9 -6.19 9.16 1.58
CA LEU A 9 -7.09 8.50 2.53
C LEU A 9 -6.71 8.90 3.95
N TYR A 10 -7.66 9.52 4.65
CA TYR A 10 -7.49 9.88 6.07
C TYR A 10 -8.24 8.90 6.98
N ARG A 11 -9.57 8.85 6.86
CA ARG A 11 -10.47 8.05 7.72
C ARG A 11 -11.03 6.78 7.07
N VAL A 12 -10.61 6.47 5.84
CA VAL A 12 -11.10 5.28 5.12
C VAL A 12 -10.28 4.08 5.58
N SER A 13 -10.97 3.07 6.11
CA SER A 13 -10.36 1.79 6.48
C SER A 13 -9.98 0.98 5.24
N PHE A 14 -9.07 0.02 5.42
CA PHE A 14 -8.70 -0.88 4.32
C PHE A 14 -9.91 -1.64 3.75
N ASN A 15 -10.84 -2.10 4.61
CA ASN A 15 -12.03 -2.84 4.19
C ASN A 15 -12.97 -2.00 3.32
N GLU A 16 -13.20 -0.73 3.68
CA GLU A 16 -14.01 0.19 2.87
C GLU A 16 -13.35 0.44 1.50
N LEU A 17 -12.03 0.62 1.48
CA LEU A 17 -11.28 0.77 0.23
C LEU A 17 -11.36 -0.50 -0.63
N LYS A 18 -11.21 -1.69 -0.03
CA LYS A 18 -11.32 -2.99 -0.71
C LYS A 18 -12.68 -3.12 -1.40
N LEU A 19 -13.76 -2.77 -0.70
CA LEU A 19 -15.13 -2.77 -1.25
C LEU A 19 -15.34 -1.75 -2.37
N PHE A 20 -14.69 -0.59 -2.27
CA PHE A 20 -14.75 0.43 -3.30
C PHE A 20 -14.01 -0.01 -4.56
N LEU A 21 -12.75 -0.44 -4.43
CA LEU A 21 -11.91 -0.84 -5.56
C LEU A 21 -12.50 -2.04 -6.30
N SER A 22 -12.98 -3.07 -5.58
CA SER A 22 -13.55 -4.27 -6.20
C SER A 22 -14.71 -4.00 -7.17
N LYS A 23 -15.38 -2.85 -7.03
CA LYS A 23 -16.49 -2.44 -7.91
C LYS A 23 -16.05 -1.70 -9.17
N ILE A 24 -14.87 -1.09 -9.18
CA ILE A 24 -14.50 -0.11 -10.22
C ILE A 24 -13.14 -0.37 -10.87
N SER A 25 -12.36 -1.31 -10.36
CA SER A 25 -10.93 -1.39 -10.66
C SER A 25 -10.51 -2.40 -11.72
N PHE A 26 -11.46 -3.10 -12.35
CA PHE A 26 -11.12 -4.18 -13.29
C PHE A 26 -10.22 -3.73 -14.46
N GLN A 27 -10.42 -2.51 -14.96
CA GLN A 27 -9.61 -1.91 -16.03
C GLN A 27 -8.54 -0.93 -15.52
N LEU A 28 -8.35 -0.87 -14.20
CA LEU A 28 -7.44 0.07 -13.58
C LEU A 28 -6.00 -0.32 -13.93
N LYS A 29 -5.24 0.64 -14.48
CA LYS A 29 -3.82 0.46 -14.81
C LYS A 29 -2.90 1.09 -13.77
N LYS A 30 -3.37 2.11 -13.06
CA LYS A 30 -2.60 2.84 -12.06
C LYS A 30 -3.42 3.08 -10.81
N LEU A 31 -2.91 2.65 -9.66
CA LEU A 31 -3.46 2.94 -8.35
C LEU A 31 -2.39 3.63 -7.53
N ARG A 32 -2.67 4.86 -7.09
CA ARG A 32 -1.84 5.60 -6.15
C ARG A 32 -2.63 5.87 -4.88
N ILE A 33 -2.05 5.53 -3.74
CA ILE A 33 -2.69 5.70 -2.44
C ILE A 33 -1.71 6.40 -1.52
N LYS A 34 -2.16 7.49 -0.92
CA LYS A 34 -1.54 8.09 0.25
C LYS A 34 -2.43 7.80 1.45
N LYS A 35 -1.90 7.13 2.47
CA LYS A 35 -2.62 6.80 3.70
C LYS A 35 -1.89 7.39 4.89
N PHE A 36 -2.67 7.98 5.81
CA PHE A 36 -2.20 8.37 7.13
C PHE A 36 -2.81 7.47 8.20
N ASN A 37 -1.98 6.78 8.99
CA ASN A 37 -2.36 5.78 9.99
C ASN A 37 -3.22 4.61 9.43
N ASP A 38 -3.46 3.56 10.22
CA ASP A 38 -4.07 2.27 9.84
C ASP A 38 -3.07 1.27 9.23
N GLU A 39 -2.49 0.46 10.11
CA GLU A 39 -1.51 -0.59 9.79
C GLU A 39 -2.05 -1.68 8.85
N ASN A 40 -3.38 -1.80 8.67
CA ASN A 40 -3.93 -2.75 7.71
C ASN A 40 -3.49 -2.43 6.27
N PHE A 41 -3.12 -1.17 5.98
CA PHE A 41 -2.55 -0.79 4.69
C PHE A 41 -1.13 -1.32 4.48
N LEU A 42 -0.45 -1.75 5.54
CA LEU A 42 0.86 -2.39 5.50
C LEU A 42 0.77 -3.92 5.47
N ASN A 43 -0.43 -4.48 5.27
CA ASN A 43 -0.62 -5.91 5.07
C ASN A 43 -0.44 -6.25 3.58
N ALA A 44 0.75 -6.75 3.23
CA ALA A 44 1.08 -7.08 1.85
C ALA A 44 0.18 -8.19 1.29
N GLU A 45 -0.20 -9.19 2.08
CA GLU A 45 -1.04 -10.30 1.62
C GLU A 45 -2.46 -9.83 1.25
N GLN A 46 -3.03 -8.90 2.02
CA GLN A 46 -4.35 -8.32 1.70
C GLN A 46 -4.32 -7.52 0.39
N TRP A 47 -3.23 -6.79 0.14
CA TRP A 47 -3.04 -6.09 -1.13
C TRP A 47 -2.87 -7.05 -2.30
N GLU A 48 -2.03 -8.07 -2.16
CA GLU A 48 -1.81 -9.09 -3.19
C GLU A 48 -3.13 -9.77 -3.58
N GLU A 49 -3.92 -10.24 -2.61
CA GLU A 49 -5.22 -10.84 -2.84
C GLU A 49 -6.16 -9.89 -3.59
N LEU A 50 -6.25 -8.63 -3.16
CA LEU A 50 -7.11 -7.64 -3.79
C LEU A 50 -6.70 -7.35 -5.24
N ILE A 51 -5.40 -7.21 -5.50
CA ILE A 51 -4.88 -6.92 -6.83
C ILE A 51 -5.13 -8.08 -7.80
N ILE A 52 -4.82 -9.31 -7.37
CA ILE A 52 -5.07 -10.51 -8.18
C ILE A 52 -6.55 -10.63 -8.55
N ASN A 53 -7.45 -10.40 -7.59
CA ASN A 53 -8.87 -10.65 -7.78
C ASN A 53 -9.62 -9.50 -8.48
N SER A 54 -9.22 -8.25 -8.26
CA SER A 54 -10.02 -7.08 -8.69
C SER A 54 -9.31 -6.15 -9.67
N MET A 55 -8.00 -6.31 -9.87
CA MET A 55 -7.19 -5.39 -10.66
C MET A 55 -6.21 -6.12 -11.60
N PRO A 56 -6.69 -7.04 -12.46
CA PRO A 56 -5.82 -7.85 -13.31
C PRO A 56 -5.01 -7.02 -14.33
N CYS A 57 -5.46 -5.80 -14.64
CA CYS A 57 -4.79 -4.89 -15.56
C CYS A 57 -3.85 -3.88 -14.86
N LEU A 58 -3.63 -4.01 -13.54
CA LEU A 58 -2.82 -3.05 -12.79
C LEU A 58 -1.36 -3.16 -13.19
N CYS A 59 -0.79 -2.06 -13.66
CA CYS A 59 0.62 -1.97 -14.05
C CYS A 59 1.44 -1.13 -13.06
N VAL A 60 0.80 -0.17 -12.38
CA VAL A 60 1.43 0.71 -11.40
C VAL A 60 0.65 0.64 -10.11
N PHE A 61 1.32 0.23 -9.05
CA PHE A 61 0.85 0.32 -7.68
C PHE A 61 1.83 1.21 -6.90
N ASP A 62 1.30 2.29 -6.32
CA ASP A 62 2.06 3.28 -5.56
C ASP A 62 1.36 3.47 -4.21
N LEU A 63 2.02 3.07 -3.14
CA LEU A 63 1.52 3.17 -1.78
C LEU A 63 2.47 4.03 -0.98
N GLN A 64 1.96 5.14 -0.45
CA GLN A 64 2.62 5.99 0.52
C GLN A 64 1.85 5.89 1.84
N TYR A 65 2.51 5.41 2.87
CA TYR A 65 1.96 5.30 4.21
C TYR A 65 2.81 6.12 5.17
N THR A 66 2.15 6.92 6.00
CA THR A 66 2.79 7.54 7.15
C THR A 66 1.93 7.31 8.37
N GLY A 67 2.51 6.80 9.45
CA GLY A 67 1.73 6.59 10.66
C GLY A 67 2.54 6.07 11.83
N LEU A 68 1.88 6.05 12.98
CA LEU A 68 2.41 5.45 14.20
C LEU A 68 2.63 3.95 13.99
N ILE A 69 3.70 3.42 14.56
CA ILE A 69 3.98 1.98 14.56
C ILE A 69 4.38 1.52 15.95
N ASP A 70 3.88 0.34 16.34
CA ASP A 70 4.34 -0.36 17.54
C ASP A 70 5.79 -0.83 17.34
N ASP A 71 6.63 -0.69 18.37
CA ASP A 71 8.03 -1.14 18.35
C ASP A 71 8.16 -2.63 18.00
N ASN A 72 7.16 -3.44 18.36
CA ASN A 72 7.14 -4.88 18.08
C ASN A 72 6.79 -5.20 16.61
N LEU A 73 6.24 -4.25 15.86
CA LEU A 73 5.73 -4.44 14.51
C LEU A 73 6.70 -4.01 13.41
N ARG A 74 7.86 -3.45 13.79
CA ARG A 74 8.80 -2.83 12.84
C ARG A 74 9.33 -3.80 11.79
N GLN A 75 9.68 -5.03 12.15
CA GLN A 75 10.44 -5.90 11.24
C GLN A 75 9.56 -6.72 10.27
N ASN A 76 8.34 -7.08 10.67
CA ASN A 76 7.59 -8.14 9.98
C ASN A 76 6.79 -7.69 8.74
N PHE A 77 6.35 -6.43 8.66
CA PHE A 77 5.45 -6.01 7.59
C PHE A 77 6.17 -5.72 6.28
N ILE A 78 7.38 -5.16 6.34
CA ILE A 78 8.08 -4.76 5.13
C ILE A 78 8.65 -5.96 4.38
N GLU A 79 9.14 -6.98 5.09
CA GLU A 79 9.65 -8.20 4.47
C GLU A 79 8.60 -8.88 3.57
N ARG A 80 7.31 -8.68 3.87
CA ARG A 80 6.20 -9.23 3.08
C ARG A 80 5.97 -8.49 1.76
N PHE A 81 6.36 -7.22 1.66
CA PHE A 81 6.40 -6.48 0.39
C PHE A 81 7.60 -6.86 -0.50
N CYS A 82 8.41 -7.83 -0.07
CA CYS A 82 9.48 -8.44 -0.85
C CYS A 82 9.14 -9.86 -1.36
N SER A 83 7.86 -10.26 -1.29
CA SER A 83 7.43 -11.55 -1.85
C SER A 83 7.63 -11.59 -3.37
N LYS A 84 7.65 -12.81 -3.94
CA LYS A 84 7.79 -13.02 -5.38
C LYS A 84 6.77 -12.21 -6.20
N PHE A 85 5.55 -12.04 -5.70
CA PHE A 85 4.48 -11.25 -6.34
C PHE A 85 4.90 -9.80 -6.62
N TRP A 86 5.53 -9.15 -5.63
CA TRP A 86 5.96 -7.75 -5.70
C TRP A 86 7.20 -7.58 -6.58
N ILE A 87 8.18 -8.49 -6.42
CA ILE A 87 9.42 -8.50 -7.19
C ILE A 87 9.15 -8.69 -8.69
N GLU A 88 8.31 -9.68 -9.07
CA GLU A 88 8.01 -9.94 -10.49
C GLU A 88 7.28 -8.78 -11.18
N ARG A 89 6.59 -7.94 -10.40
CA ARG A 89 5.91 -6.74 -10.91
C ARG A 89 6.80 -5.50 -10.90
N ASN A 90 8.02 -5.61 -10.39
CA ASN A 90 8.92 -4.49 -10.16
C ASN A 90 8.27 -3.36 -9.34
N TRP A 91 7.42 -3.75 -8.38
CA TRP A 91 6.80 -2.84 -7.41
C TRP A 91 7.62 -2.90 -6.13
N LEU A 92 8.61 -2.03 -6.05
CA LEU A 92 9.57 -1.99 -4.95
C LEU A 92 9.16 -0.92 -3.95
N PHE A 93 9.51 -1.14 -2.69
CA PHE A 93 9.18 -0.24 -1.59
C PHE A 93 10.40 0.00 -0.73
N ASP A 94 10.47 1.19 -0.17
CA ASP A 94 11.45 1.58 0.83
C ASP A 94 10.73 2.20 2.02
N TYR A 95 11.46 2.34 3.12
CA TYR A 95 10.93 2.88 4.34
C TYR A 95 12.01 3.49 5.21
N TYR A 96 11.59 4.40 6.07
CA TYR A 96 12.40 4.84 7.19
C TYR A 96 11.54 5.06 8.42
N TYR A 97 12.15 4.89 9.58
CA TYR A 97 11.56 5.27 10.85
C TYR A 97 12.09 6.62 11.28
N TYR A 98 11.24 7.38 11.95
CA TYR A 98 11.68 8.55 12.69
C TYR A 98 10.93 8.61 14.02
N LYS A 99 11.58 9.25 15.00
CA LYS A 99 10.99 9.50 16.31
C LYS A 99 10.51 10.94 16.35
N ASP A 100 9.27 11.15 16.77
CA ASP A 100 8.74 12.47 17.06
C ASP A 100 8.18 12.47 18.50
N GLU A 101 8.69 13.38 19.32
CA GLU A 101 8.51 13.42 20.77
C GLU A 101 8.77 12.04 21.44
N ASN A 102 7.69 11.31 21.76
CA ASN A 102 7.69 10.01 22.44
C ASN A 102 7.11 8.88 21.57
N SER A 103 6.89 9.13 20.28
CA SER A 103 6.28 8.20 19.35
C SER A 103 7.21 7.88 18.19
N TYR A 104 7.09 6.66 17.67
CA TYR A 104 7.80 6.24 16.47
C TYR A 104 6.84 6.19 15.29
N TYR A 105 7.30 6.76 14.21
CA TYR A 105 6.57 6.85 12.96
C TYR A 105 7.30 6.04 11.90
N LEU A 106 6.52 5.33 11.11
CA LEU A 106 6.95 4.70 9.87
C LEU A 106 6.54 5.61 8.72
N ASN A 107 7.51 5.92 7.85
CA ASN A 107 7.22 6.37 6.50
C ASN A 107 7.59 5.25 5.53
N PHE A 108 6.60 4.75 4.81
CA PHE A 108 6.72 3.65 3.84
C PHE A 108 6.24 4.15 2.48
N PHE A 109 7.01 3.90 1.43
CA PHE A 109 6.71 4.46 0.12
C PHE A 109 7.20 3.55 -1.01
N SER A 110 6.48 3.59 -2.14
CA SER A 110 6.92 2.93 -3.36
C SER A 110 8.13 3.63 -3.96
N ILE A 111 9.11 2.85 -4.38
CA ILE A 111 10.25 3.30 -5.18
C ILE A 111 9.77 3.30 -6.63
N VAL A 112 9.69 4.48 -7.25
CA VAL A 112 9.43 4.56 -8.68
C VAL A 112 10.66 4.01 -9.40
N PRO A 113 10.53 2.97 -10.26
CA PRO A 113 11.66 2.55 -11.08
C PRO A 113 12.04 3.70 -12.02
N TYR A 114 13.28 4.17 -11.89
CA TYR A 114 13.91 5.13 -12.80
C TYR A 114 14.03 4.58 -14.22
#